data_AF-A0A7N2M9B0-F1
#
_entry.id   AF-A0A7N2M9B0-F1
#
_cell.length_a   1.000
_cell.length_b   1.000
_cell.length_c   1.000
_cell.angle_alpha   90.00
_cell.angle_beta   90.00
_cell.angle_gamma   90.00
#
_symmetry.space_group_name_H-M   'P 1'
#
loop_
_entity.id
_entity.type
_entity.pdbx_description
1 polymer ?
#
loop_
_entity_poly.entity_id
_entity_poly.type
_entity_poly.pdbx_seq_one_letter_code
_entity_poly.pdbx_strand_id
1 'polypeptide(L)'
;MVILTKCWFIGSSHLSVCSLLHVNKIFGVGISESLREHVKQLNLDIVEEATSCITTELAYVYELVIGVLDVNRSKEKGYETIVKEGFCDELDELRQIYEELPEFLEQVSSFELAQLPHIAKDKLVPCIVYIQQIGYLLCFFEEKLDEITLEKLQDFEFAFSDVDGEKNRFFYRTPKTRELDDLLGDIYHKILDMERVITRDLVTHVLLFSTHLLKAVNFAAELDSFLSLALVAHQNNYVRPTLTTENLLDIQNGRHVLQEMTVDTFIPNDTKILDDGRIHIITGPNYSGKSIYIKQVALIVFLSHIGSFVPADAATVGLTDRIFCAMGSKLLAAEQSTFMIDLHQVGMMLRHATSRSLCLLDEFGKGTLTEDGIGLLGGTINHFVTCDDPPKVLVCTHLTELLDKSCLPKSEMLNFYTMSVLRPDNNSTDIEDIVFLYRLVPGHALLSYGLHCALLAGTSKTSLNLSYVGLRKTKRENSLVSSVFVFYGGCFMGVLEEVIQRAAFVLDALGNDKHVERLCNENISSQDQQYKDAVDKMLAFDVYKGDLDLFFQDIFPS
;
A
#
# COMPACT_ATOMS: atom_id res chain seq x y z
N MET A 1 13.72 21.03 -2.30
CA MET A 1 13.16 19.90 -3.06
C MET A 1 12.00 19.18 -2.38
N VAL A 2 11.88 19.17 -1.04
CA VAL A 2 10.66 18.71 -0.33
C VAL A 2 9.37 19.46 -0.77
N ILE A 3 9.51 20.66 -1.33
CA ILE A 3 8.41 21.44 -1.94
C ILE A 3 7.94 20.81 -3.26
N LEU A 4 8.84 20.29 -4.11
CA LEU A 4 8.51 19.69 -5.41
C LEU A 4 7.60 18.45 -5.27
N THR A 5 7.91 17.59 -4.30
CA THR A 5 7.16 16.36 -4.03
C THR A 5 5.77 16.65 -3.45
N LYS A 6 5.62 17.73 -2.65
CA LYS A 6 4.30 18.19 -2.17
C LYS A 6 3.46 18.84 -3.28
N CYS A 7 4.07 19.51 -4.25
CA CYS A 7 3.35 20.21 -5.30
C CYS A 7 2.66 19.26 -6.30
N TRP A 8 3.25 18.09 -6.56
CA TRP A 8 2.69 17.11 -7.49
C TRP A 8 1.46 16.38 -6.94
N PHE A 9 1.38 16.16 -5.63
CA PHE A 9 0.22 15.53 -4.99
C PHE A 9 -0.98 16.47 -4.81
N ILE A 10 -0.79 17.79 -4.95
CA ILE A 10 -1.83 18.82 -4.65
C ILE A 10 -2.58 19.30 -5.91
N GLY A 11 -2.30 18.75 -7.10
CA GLY A 11 -3.10 19.04 -8.30
C GLY A 11 -2.92 20.46 -8.86
N SER A 12 -1.91 21.20 -8.42
CA SER A 12 -1.60 22.55 -8.93
C SER A 12 -0.51 22.49 -10.01
N SER A 13 -0.93 22.39 -11.28
CA SER A 13 -0.06 22.33 -12.47
C SER A 13 0.93 23.49 -12.62
N HIS A 14 0.66 24.65 -12.01
CA HIS A 14 1.56 25.80 -12.02
C HIS A 14 2.79 25.62 -11.12
N LEU A 15 2.64 24.98 -9.94
CA LEU A 15 3.78 24.75 -9.06
C LEU A 15 4.77 23.76 -9.65
N SER A 16 4.34 22.84 -10.53
CA SER A 16 5.26 21.88 -11.17
C SER A 16 6.17 22.54 -12.22
N VAL A 17 5.64 23.39 -13.11
CA VAL A 17 6.46 24.10 -14.13
C VAL A 17 7.37 25.16 -13.50
N CYS A 18 6.86 25.97 -12.55
CA CYS A 18 7.69 26.88 -11.74
C CYS A 18 8.86 26.14 -11.09
N SER A 19 8.57 24.97 -10.51
CA SER A 19 9.59 24.20 -9.81
C SER A 19 10.62 23.59 -10.77
N LEU A 20 10.23 23.18 -11.98
CA LEU A 20 11.16 22.73 -13.03
C LEU A 20 12.09 23.86 -13.49
N LEU A 21 11.58 25.09 -13.65
CA LEU A 21 12.41 26.26 -13.97
C LEU A 21 13.33 26.66 -12.80
N HIS A 22 12.88 26.48 -11.57
CA HIS A 22 13.72 26.65 -10.38
C HIS A 22 14.86 25.63 -10.32
N VAL A 23 14.64 24.39 -10.78
CA VAL A 23 15.72 23.40 -10.90
C VAL A 23 16.84 23.95 -11.80
N ASN A 24 16.53 24.49 -12.98
CA ASN A 24 17.55 25.10 -13.85
C ASN A 24 18.25 26.31 -13.20
N LYS A 25 17.51 27.19 -12.50
CA LYS A 25 18.14 28.28 -11.74
C LYS A 25 19.05 27.78 -10.60
N ILE A 26 18.70 26.68 -9.93
CA ILE A 26 19.55 26.05 -8.92
C ILE A 26 20.82 25.49 -9.58
N PHE A 27 20.71 24.84 -10.74
CA PHE A 27 21.87 24.34 -11.49
C PHE A 27 22.75 25.46 -12.07
N GLY A 28 22.14 26.58 -12.50
CA GLY A 28 22.83 27.71 -13.13
C GLY A 28 23.42 28.74 -12.16
N VAL A 29 22.80 28.94 -10.99
CA VAL A 29 23.19 29.97 -9.99
C VAL A 29 23.65 29.32 -8.67
N GLY A 30 23.12 28.15 -8.32
CA GLY A 30 23.32 27.51 -7.01
C GLY A 30 24.47 26.50 -6.94
N ILE A 31 25.04 26.06 -8.07
CA ILE A 31 26.23 25.21 -8.07
C ILE A 31 27.46 26.11 -8.04
N SER A 32 28.15 26.14 -6.89
CA SER A 32 29.43 26.83 -6.77
C SER A 32 30.43 26.29 -7.80
N GLU A 33 31.36 27.13 -8.26
CA GLU A 33 32.43 26.72 -9.19
C GLU A 33 33.18 25.47 -8.70
N SER A 34 33.40 25.38 -7.38
CA SER A 34 33.99 24.20 -6.73
C SER A 34 33.14 22.94 -6.90
N LEU A 35 31.82 23.02 -6.80
CA LEU A 35 30.92 21.87 -6.90
C LEU A 35 30.78 21.44 -8.37
N ARG A 36 30.85 22.38 -9.31
CA ARG A 36 30.94 22.10 -10.76
C ARG A 36 32.23 21.38 -11.13
N GLU A 37 33.36 21.74 -10.52
CA GLU A 37 34.63 21.01 -10.69
C GLU A 37 34.58 19.60 -10.09
N HIS A 38 34.01 19.44 -8.88
CA HIS A 38 33.82 18.11 -8.27
C HIS A 38 32.86 17.24 -9.08
N VAL A 39 31.76 17.79 -9.61
CA VAL A 39 30.81 17.06 -10.47
C VAL A 39 31.46 16.62 -11.78
N LYS A 40 32.32 17.46 -12.38
CA LYS A 40 33.13 17.07 -13.54
C LYS A 40 34.14 15.95 -13.21
N GLN A 41 34.76 16.00 -12.03
CA GLN A 41 35.66 14.92 -11.58
C GLN A 41 34.91 13.61 -11.27
N LEU A 42 33.65 13.70 -10.83
CA LEU A 42 32.77 12.56 -10.58
C LEU A 42 32.16 11.98 -11.88
N ASN A 43 32.42 12.62 -13.04
CA ASN A 43 31.88 12.24 -14.36
C ASN A 43 30.34 12.08 -14.35
N LEU A 44 29.67 12.97 -13.62
CA LEU A 44 28.21 12.98 -13.50
C LEU A 44 27.64 13.95 -14.54
N ASP A 45 27.06 13.40 -15.61
CA ASP A 45 26.47 14.16 -16.72
C ASP A 45 25.16 14.88 -16.34
N ILE A 46 24.71 14.78 -15.09
CA ILE A 46 23.44 15.32 -14.57
C ILE A 46 23.27 16.82 -14.88
N VAL A 47 24.37 17.60 -14.82
CA VAL A 47 24.31 19.05 -15.10
C VAL A 47 24.15 19.33 -16.59
N GLU A 48 24.82 18.54 -17.44
CA GLU A 48 24.67 18.64 -18.90
C GLU A 48 23.27 18.18 -19.32
N GLU A 49 22.80 17.08 -18.74
CA GLU A 49 21.47 16.54 -18.95
C GLU A 49 20.37 17.51 -18.49
N ALA A 50 20.51 18.13 -17.32
CA ALA A 50 19.62 19.19 -16.85
C ALA A 50 19.51 20.34 -17.85
N THR A 51 20.65 20.76 -18.42
CA THR A 51 20.73 21.85 -19.40
C THR A 51 20.08 21.45 -20.73
N SER A 52 20.16 20.17 -21.11
CA SER A 52 19.53 19.63 -22.32
C SER A 52 18.02 19.44 -22.19
N CYS A 53 17.54 19.13 -20.97
CA CYS A 53 16.14 18.82 -20.69
C CYS A 53 15.32 20.07 -20.35
N ILE A 54 15.93 21.08 -19.70
CA ILE A 54 15.24 22.31 -19.31
C ILE A 54 15.53 23.42 -20.32
N THR A 55 14.74 23.44 -21.39
CA THR A 55 14.98 24.29 -22.56
C THR A 55 14.21 25.62 -22.50
N THR A 56 14.51 26.54 -23.42
CA THR A 56 13.82 27.83 -23.56
C THR A 56 12.32 27.68 -23.88
N GLU A 57 11.94 26.57 -24.50
CA GLU A 57 10.56 26.20 -24.80
C GLU A 57 9.74 25.99 -23.52
N LEU A 58 10.33 25.43 -22.46
CA LEU A 58 9.65 25.33 -21.15
C LEU A 58 9.41 26.70 -20.52
N ALA A 59 10.35 27.63 -20.67
CA ALA A 59 10.16 29.00 -20.22
C ALA A 59 9.05 29.69 -21.03
N TYR A 60 8.97 29.45 -22.34
CA TYR A 60 7.86 29.93 -23.16
C TYR A 60 6.51 29.34 -22.73
N VAL A 61 6.42 28.03 -22.50
CA VAL A 61 5.19 27.39 -22.00
C VAL A 61 4.77 27.95 -20.65
N TYR A 62 5.74 28.22 -19.77
CA TYR A 62 5.49 28.85 -18.48
C TYR A 62 4.88 30.25 -18.63
N GLU A 63 5.50 31.12 -19.44
CA GLU A 63 5.00 32.47 -19.71
C GLU A 63 3.63 32.43 -20.39
N LEU A 64 3.40 31.46 -21.30
CA LEU A 64 2.09 31.25 -21.93
C LEU A 64 1.02 30.92 -20.89
N VAL A 65 1.30 29.98 -19.98
CA VAL A 65 0.33 29.56 -18.95
C VAL A 65 0.06 30.68 -17.95
N ILE A 66 1.08 31.40 -17.46
CA ILE A 66 0.89 32.53 -16.54
C ILE A 66 0.30 33.77 -17.21
N GLY A 67 0.55 33.94 -18.51
CA GLY A 67 -0.05 35.00 -19.30
C GLY A 67 -1.57 34.86 -19.38
N VAL A 68 -2.07 33.63 -19.48
CA VAL A 68 -3.50 33.33 -19.64
C VAL A 68 -4.21 33.05 -18.32
N LEU A 69 -3.59 32.32 -17.39
CA LEU A 69 -4.23 31.87 -16.15
C LEU A 69 -3.88 32.75 -14.96
N ASP A 70 -4.87 33.08 -14.14
CA ASP A 70 -4.64 33.74 -12.85
C ASP A 70 -4.59 32.71 -11.72
N VAL A 71 -3.36 32.42 -11.28
CA VAL A 71 -3.09 31.37 -10.29
C VAL A 71 -3.22 31.89 -8.84
N ASN A 72 -3.28 33.21 -8.65
CA ASN A 72 -3.28 33.81 -7.31
C ASN A 72 -4.66 34.32 -6.88
N ARG A 73 -5.68 34.19 -7.74
CA ARG A 73 -7.02 34.70 -7.44
C ARG A 73 -7.71 33.82 -6.39
N SER A 74 -7.88 34.35 -5.19
CA SER A 74 -8.71 33.74 -4.13
C SER A 74 -10.18 33.72 -4.56
N LYS A 75 -10.95 32.74 -4.06
CA LYS A 75 -12.43 32.62 -4.22
C LYS A 75 -13.20 33.74 -3.50
N GLU A 76 -12.78 34.99 -3.63
CA GLU A 76 -13.34 36.13 -2.91
C GLU A 76 -14.59 36.71 -3.57
N LYS A 77 -14.79 36.52 -4.88
CA LYS A 77 -15.89 37.14 -5.64
C LYS A 77 -17.11 36.23 -5.90
N GLY A 78 -17.21 35.06 -5.27
CA GLY A 78 -18.40 34.19 -5.38
C GLY A 78 -18.53 33.39 -6.68
N TYR A 79 -17.55 33.45 -7.58
CA TYR A 79 -17.43 32.56 -8.74
C TYR A 79 -15.95 32.19 -8.99
N GLU A 80 -15.70 30.96 -9.44
CA GLU A 80 -14.35 30.43 -9.69
C GLU A 80 -13.93 30.79 -11.12
N THR A 81 -13.11 31.82 -11.28
CA THR A 81 -12.52 32.20 -12.57
C THR A 81 -11.09 31.73 -12.67
N ILE A 82 -10.71 31.31 -13.88
CA ILE A 82 -9.38 30.73 -14.14
C ILE A 82 -8.57 31.65 -15.07
N VAL A 83 -9.25 32.41 -15.94
CA VAL A 83 -8.59 33.28 -16.92
C VAL A 83 -8.26 34.65 -16.31
N LYS A 84 -7.08 35.16 -16.57
CA LYS A 84 -6.57 36.44 -16.05
C LYS A 84 -7.35 37.64 -16.58
N GLU A 85 -7.50 38.68 -15.75
CA GLU A 85 -8.02 39.98 -16.17
C GLU A 85 -7.05 40.65 -17.16
N GLY A 86 -7.59 41.34 -18.16
CA GLY A 86 -6.86 41.98 -19.25
C GLY A 86 -6.39 41.02 -20.35
N PHE A 87 -6.77 39.73 -20.28
CA PHE A 87 -6.47 38.77 -21.34
C PHE A 87 -7.46 38.86 -22.50
N CYS A 88 -8.74 39.05 -22.19
CA CYS A 88 -9.82 39.10 -23.18
C CYS A 88 -10.82 40.19 -22.78
N ASP A 89 -10.82 41.29 -23.53
CA ASP A 89 -11.67 42.46 -23.27
C ASP A 89 -13.15 42.08 -23.17
N GLU A 90 -13.64 41.24 -24.10
CA GLU A 90 -15.03 40.76 -24.09
C GLU A 90 -15.38 39.95 -22.83
N LEU A 91 -14.45 39.12 -22.33
CA LEU A 91 -14.67 38.35 -21.10
C LEU A 91 -14.69 39.27 -19.88
N ASP A 92 -13.83 40.27 -19.85
CA ASP A 92 -13.73 41.22 -18.75
C ASP A 92 -14.96 42.16 -18.71
N GLU A 93 -15.48 42.56 -19.87
CA GLU A 93 -16.76 43.27 -19.98
C GLU A 93 -17.92 42.44 -19.41
N LEU A 94 -18.03 41.16 -19.79
CA LEU A 94 -19.07 40.27 -19.25
C LEU A 94 -18.95 40.08 -17.74
N ARG A 95 -17.73 39.93 -17.23
CA ARG A 95 -17.46 39.84 -15.78
C ARG A 95 -17.87 41.12 -15.05
N GLN A 96 -17.56 42.28 -15.61
CA GLN A 96 -17.97 43.56 -15.05
C GLN A 96 -19.50 43.67 -14.98
N ILE A 97 -20.19 43.34 -16.08
CA ILE A 97 -21.66 43.36 -16.11
C ILE A 97 -22.23 42.40 -15.05
N TYR A 98 -21.63 41.21 -14.90
CA TYR A 98 -22.05 40.24 -13.90
C TYR A 98 -21.81 40.72 -12.45
N GLU A 99 -20.69 41.38 -12.18
CA GLU A 99 -20.37 41.95 -10.87
C GLU A 99 -21.29 43.13 -10.49
N GLU A 100 -21.67 43.97 -11.47
CA GLU A 100 -22.60 45.09 -11.29
C GLU A 100 -24.08 44.67 -11.35
N LEU A 101 -24.37 43.41 -11.71
CA LEU A 101 -25.71 42.90 -11.92
C LEU A 101 -26.63 43.04 -10.69
N PRO A 102 -26.19 42.74 -9.45
CA PRO A 102 -27.06 42.88 -8.28
C PRO A 102 -27.54 44.32 -8.05
N GLU A 103 -26.65 45.31 -8.19
CA GLU A 103 -26.98 46.73 -8.03
C GLU A 103 -27.91 47.21 -9.15
N PHE A 104 -27.66 46.76 -10.39
CA PHE A 104 -28.53 47.05 -11.52
C PHE A 104 -29.93 46.47 -11.33
N LEU A 105 -30.06 45.21 -10.91
CA LEU A 105 -31.34 44.56 -10.67
C LEU A 105 -32.13 45.22 -9.53
N GLU A 106 -31.46 45.73 -8.50
CA GLU A 106 -32.10 46.50 -7.43
C GLU A 106 -32.72 47.79 -7.97
N GLN A 107 -32.00 48.52 -8.84
CA GLN A 107 -32.52 49.73 -9.49
C GLN A 107 -33.73 49.42 -10.38
N VAL A 108 -33.64 48.39 -11.23
CA VAL A 108 -34.76 47.98 -12.10
C VAL A 108 -35.96 47.52 -11.27
N SER A 109 -35.72 46.79 -10.18
CA SER A 109 -36.78 46.38 -9.24
C SER A 109 -37.51 47.59 -8.66
N SER A 110 -36.77 48.61 -8.19
CA SER A 110 -37.36 49.82 -7.61
C SER A 110 -38.25 50.59 -8.61
N PHE A 111 -37.83 50.62 -9.88
CA PHE A 111 -38.58 51.28 -10.95
C PHE A 111 -39.85 50.50 -11.32
N GLU A 112 -39.76 49.18 -11.44
CA GLU A 112 -40.91 48.31 -11.73
C GLU A 112 -41.97 48.39 -10.61
N LEU A 113 -41.52 48.41 -9.35
CA LEU A 113 -42.40 48.56 -8.19
C LEU A 113 -43.11 49.91 -8.13
N ALA A 114 -42.47 50.99 -8.59
CA ALA A 114 -43.10 52.31 -8.66
C ALA A 114 -44.25 52.36 -9.67
N GLN A 115 -44.26 51.46 -10.65
CA GLN A 115 -45.32 51.33 -11.66
C GLN A 115 -46.47 50.42 -11.23
N LEU A 116 -46.28 49.60 -10.19
CA LEU A 116 -47.30 48.66 -9.68
C LEU A 116 -48.16 49.32 -8.59
N PRO A 117 -49.47 49.56 -8.82
CA PRO A 117 -50.35 50.12 -7.79
C PRO A 117 -50.73 49.05 -6.76
N HIS A 118 -50.64 49.39 -5.47
CA HIS A 118 -51.29 48.71 -4.32
C HIS A 118 -50.73 47.37 -3.79
N ILE A 119 -49.61 46.83 -4.29
CA ILE A 119 -49.07 45.54 -3.81
C ILE A 119 -48.09 45.70 -2.63
N ALA A 120 -47.55 46.91 -2.42
CA ALA A 120 -46.57 47.20 -1.37
C ALA A 120 -47.20 47.48 0.01
N LYS A 121 -47.94 46.53 0.57
CA LYS A 121 -48.39 46.56 1.98
C LYS A 121 -48.05 45.26 2.69
N ASP A 122 -46.77 44.98 2.87
CA ASP A 122 -46.15 44.63 4.17
C ASP A 122 -44.72 44.08 4.02
N LYS A 123 -43.89 44.43 5.03
CA LYS A 123 -42.53 44.00 5.44
C LYS A 123 -41.41 43.62 4.44
N LEU A 124 -41.65 43.03 3.28
CA LEU A 124 -40.60 42.64 2.31
C LEU A 124 -40.97 43.06 0.90
N VAL A 125 -40.08 43.83 0.27
CA VAL A 125 -40.29 44.42 -1.05
C VAL A 125 -39.93 43.38 -2.13
N PRO A 126 -40.80 43.12 -3.13
CA PRO A 126 -40.48 42.21 -4.22
C PRO A 126 -39.22 42.65 -4.97
N CYS A 127 -38.40 41.73 -5.44
CA CYS A 127 -37.18 42.06 -6.17
C CYS A 127 -36.99 41.17 -7.39
N ILE A 128 -36.39 41.73 -8.43
CA ILE A 128 -35.92 40.99 -9.59
C ILE A 128 -34.60 40.32 -9.22
N VAL A 129 -34.53 39.01 -9.42
CA VAL A 129 -33.34 38.21 -9.18
C VAL A 129 -32.92 37.51 -10.47
N TYR A 130 -31.63 37.24 -10.59
CA TYR A 130 -31.07 36.42 -11.65
C TYR A 130 -30.77 35.02 -11.10
N ILE A 131 -31.27 33.98 -11.78
CA ILE A 131 -30.99 32.58 -11.44
C ILE A 131 -30.38 31.89 -12.66
N GLN A 132 -29.20 31.32 -12.47
CA GLN A 132 -28.46 30.61 -13.51
C GLN A 132 -29.34 29.54 -14.19
N GLN A 133 -29.28 29.41 -15.52
CA GLN A 133 -30.08 28.50 -16.36
C GLN A 133 -31.59 28.77 -16.40
N ILE A 134 -32.12 29.62 -15.52
CA ILE A 134 -33.55 29.95 -15.49
C ILE A 134 -33.83 31.33 -16.07
N GLY A 135 -32.97 32.31 -15.78
CA GLY A 135 -33.09 33.69 -16.26
C GLY A 135 -33.44 34.68 -15.16
N TYR A 136 -33.96 35.84 -15.56
CA TYR A 136 -34.42 36.89 -14.66
C TYR A 136 -35.86 36.65 -14.21
N LEU A 137 -36.13 36.80 -12.92
CA LEU A 137 -37.44 36.53 -12.33
C LEU A 137 -37.79 37.57 -11.29
N LEU A 138 -39.06 37.95 -11.22
CA LEU A 138 -39.58 38.75 -10.13
C LEU A 138 -39.95 37.83 -8.96
N CYS A 139 -39.33 38.07 -7.81
CA CYS A 139 -39.50 37.29 -6.59
C CYS A 139 -40.42 38.02 -5.61
N PHE A 140 -41.49 37.35 -5.19
CA PHE A 140 -42.34 37.72 -4.06
C PHE A 140 -42.00 36.87 -2.83
N PHE A 141 -42.07 37.48 -1.65
CA PHE A 141 -41.74 36.84 -0.38
C PHE A 141 -43.00 36.52 0.43
N GLU A 142 -42.98 35.39 1.13
CA GLU A 142 -43.99 34.88 2.07
C GLU A 142 -45.35 34.51 1.46
N GLU A 143 -45.88 35.32 0.55
CA GLU A 143 -47.22 35.16 -0.02
C GLU A 143 -47.19 34.99 -1.55
N LYS A 144 -47.95 34.02 -2.04
CA LYS A 144 -48.20 33.81 -3.47
C LYS A 144 -49.30 34.78 -3.92
N LEU A 145 -49.12 35.41 -5.08
CA LEU A 145 -50.17 36.23 -5.69
C LEU A 145 -51.42 35.38 -5.97
N ASP A 146 -52.58 35.89 -5.57
CA ASP A 146 -53.89 35.27 -5.82
C ASP A 146 -54.34 35.45 -7.28
N GLU A 147 -55.21 34.57 -7.75
CA GLU A 147 -55.68 34.55 -9.15
C GLU A 147 -56.33 35.88 -9.57
N ILE A 148 -56.99 36.57 -8.64
CA ILE A 148 -57.64 37.87 -8.89
C ILE A 148 -56.60 38.98 -9.14
N THR A 149 -55.44 38.93 -8.45
CA THR A 149 -54.35 39.90 -8.65
C THR A 149 -53.56 39.57 -9.91
N LEU A 150 -53.38 38.29 -10.23
CA LEU A 150 -52.82 37.84 -11.51
C LEU A 150 -53.69 38.24 -12.71
N GLU A 151 -55.02 38.22 -12.60
CA GLU A 151 -55.92 38.71 -13.67
C GLU A 151 -55.82 40.23 -13.88
N LYS A 152 -55.50 40.99 -12.83
CA LYS A 152 -55.32 42.45 -12.91
C LYS A 152 -53.93 42.83 -13.44
N LEU A 153 -52.92 42.04 -13.09
CA LEU A 153 -51.55 42.18 -13.56
C LEU A 153 -51.40 41.42 -14.88
N GLN A 154 -51.77 42.06 -15.98
CA GLN A 154 -51.64 41.47 -17.30
C GLN A 154 -50.18 41.02 -17.54
N ASP A 155 -50.02 39.80 -18.03
CA ASP A 155 -48.76 39.18 -18.47
C ASP A 155 -47.78 38.71 -17.36
N PHE A 156 -48.26 38.46 -16.14
CA PHE A 156 -47.47 37.77 -15.10
C PHE A 156 -47.66 36.26 -15.15
N GLU A 157 -46.58 35.52 -15.35
CA GLU A 157 -46.58 34.06 -15.39
C GLU A 157 -45.83 33.46 -14.20
N PHE A 158 -46.50 32.61 -13.42
CA PHE A 158 -45.85 31.88 -12.34
C PHE A 158 -44.82 30.89 -12.88
N ALA A 159 -43.58 30.96 -12.37
CA ALA A 159 -42.50 30.07 -12.75
C ALA A 159 -42.39 28.88 -11.78
N PHE A 160 -42.03 29.14 -10.53
CA PHE A 160 -41.92 28.13 -9.47
C PHE A 160 -41.87 28.81 -8.10
N SER A 161 -41.86 28.01 -7.04
CA SER A 161 -41.66 28.47 -5.66
C SER A 161 -40.50 27.72 -5.02
N ASP A 162 -39.79 28.40 -4.12
CA ASP A 162 -38.65 27.87 -3.38
C ASP A 162 -38.75 28.26 -1.91
N VAL A 163 -38.07 27.52 -1.04
CA VAL A 163 -38.01 27.81 0.40
C VAL A 163 -36.55 28.08 0.78
N ASP A 164 -36.26 29.33 1.18
CA ASP A 164 -34.91 29.75 1.59
C ASP A 164 -34.88 30.00 3.09
N GLY A 165 -34.45 28.98 3.84
CA GLY A 165 -34.52 28.97 5.31
C GLY A 165 -35.97 28.90 5.79
N GLU A 166 -36.44 29.95 6.47
CA GLU A 166 -37.82 30.09 6.96
C GLU A 166 -38.72 30.89 5.99
N LYS A 167 -38.19 31.39 4.87
CA LYS A 167 -38.91 32.29 3.95
C LYS A 167 -39.39 31.55 2.71
N ASN A 168 -40.68 31.70 2.39
CA ASN A 168 -41.22 31.23 1.12
C ASN A 168 -40.95 32.26 0.02
N ARG A 169 -40.42 31.81 -1.12
CA ARG A 169 -40.18 32.63 -2.32
C ARG A 169 -41.04 32.15 -3.47
N PHE A 170 -41.72 33.07 -4.15
CA PHE A 170 -42.54 32.79 -5.32
C PHE A 170 -42.01 33.58 -6.52
N PHE A 171 -41.65 32.90 -7.59
CA PHE A 171 -41.01 33.49 -8.75
C PHE A 171 -41.98 33.62 -9.93
N TYR A 172 -41.93 34.77 -10.60
CA TYR A 172 -42.79 35.10 -11.73
C TYR A 172 -41.97 35.67 -12.88
N ARG A 173 -42.40 35.36 -14.10
CA ARG A 173 -41.98 36.05 -15.32
C ARG A 173 -42.92 37.20 -15.60
N THR A 174 -42.36 38.39 -15.75
CA THR A 174 -43.04 39.62 -16.15
C THR A 174 -42.51 40.09 -17.51
N PRO A 175 -43.21 41.02 -18.20
CA PRO A 175 -42.70 41.62 -19.43
C PRO A 175 -41.29 42.21 -19.26
N LYS A 176 -41.02 42.85 -18.13
CA LYS A 176 -39.69 43.41 -17.84
C LYS A 176 -38.62 42.33 -17.65
N THR A 177 -38.93 41.24 -16.95
CA THR A 177 -37.95 40.14 -16.81
C THR A 177 -37.65 39.45 -18.14
N ARG A 178 -38.63 39.35 -19.05
CA ARG A 178 -38.42 38.82 -20.41
C ARG A 178 -37.55 39.76 -21.25
N GLU A 179 -37.77 41.06 -21.13
CA GLU A 179 -36.90 42.06 -21.78
C GLU A 179 -35.45 41.94 -21.27
N LEU A 180 -35.25 41.70 -19.96
CA LEU A 180 -33.93 41.44 -19.38
C LEU A 180 -33.32 40.13 -19.89
N ASP A 181 -34.11 39.06 -20.01
CA ASP A 181 -33.65 37.79 -20.60
C ASP A 181 -33.22 37.98 -22.06
N ASP A 182 -33.98 38.73 -22.86
CA ASP A 182 -33.66 39.01 -24.26
C ASP A 182 -32.41 39.90 -24.42
N LEU A 183 -32.24 40.88 -23.52
CA LEU A 183 -31.14 41.84 -23.58
C LEU A 183 -29.82 41.27 -23.05
N LEU A 184 -29.85 40.68 -21.85
CA LEU A 184 -28.65 40.24 -21.12
C LEU A 184 -28.40 38.74 -21.31
N GLY A 185 -29.47 37.95 -21.32
CA GLY A 185 -29.43 36.49 -21.33
C GLY A 185 -28.70 35.91 -20.12
N ASP A 186 -28.21 34.68 -20.27
CA ASP A 186 -27.45 33.99 -19.24
C ASP A 186 -25.97 34.45 -19.26
N ILE A 187 -25.69 35.56 -18.58
CA ILE A 187 -24.35 36.16 -18.51
C ILE A 187 -23.35 35.19 -17.88
N TYR A 188 -23.74 34.49 -16.82
CA TYR A 188 -22.85 33.55 -16.13
C TYR A 188 -22.41 32.41 -17.05
N HIS A 189 -23.32 31.80 -17.82
CA HIS A 189 -22.95 30.75 -18.76
C HIS A 189 -22.09 31.28 -19.91
N LYS A 190 -22.35 32.50 -20.41
CA LYS A 190 -21.49 33.13 -21.42
C LYS A 190 -20.05 33.28 -20.91
N ILE A 191 -19.86 33.76 -19.67
CA ILE A 191 -18.54 33.85 -19.02
C ILE A 191 -17.87 32.47 -18.98
N LEU A 192 -18.57 31.44 -18.47
CA LEU A 192 -18.01 30.10 -18.35
C LEU A 192 -17.68 29.44 -19.70
N ASP A 193 -18.51 29.67 -20.72
CA ASP A 193 -18.27 29.16 -22.07
C ASP A 193 -17.03 29.81 -22.68
N MET A 194 -16.88 31.13 -22.54
CA MET A 194 -15.70 31.86 -23.00
C MET A 194 -14.43 31.41 -22.27
N GLU A 195 -14.47 31.27 -20.95
CA GLU A 195 -13.33 30.74 -20.18
C GLU A 195 -12.95 29.33 -20.63
N ARG A 196 -13.93 28.47 -20.91
CA ARG A 196 -13.69 27.12 -21.43
C ARG A 196 -13.04 27.14 -22.81
N VAL A 197 -13.48 28.04 -23.70
CA VAL A 197 -12.87 28.22 -25.03
C VAL A 197 -11.41 28.66 -24.89
N ILE A 198 -11.12 29.68 -24.09
CA ILE A 198 -9.77 30.20 -23.84
C ILE A 198 -8.87 29.11 -23.24
N THR A 199 -9.36 28.39 -22.23
CA THR A 199 -8.60 27.33 -21.56
C THR A 199 -8.30 26.17 -22.51
N ARG A 200 -9.27 25.79 -23.35
CA ARG A 200 -9.10 24.72 -24.34
C ARG A 200 -8.07 25.08 -25.41
N ASP A 201 -8.07 26.34 -25.84
CA ASP A 201 -7.10 26.87 -26.78
C ASP A 201 -5.68 26.87 -26.16
N LEU A 202 -5.56 27.35 -24.93
CA LEU A 202 -4.31 27.27 -24.16
C LEU A 202 -3.78 25.82 -24.08
N VAL A 203 -4.64 24.86 -23.72
CA VAL A 203 -4.23 23.44 -23.66
C VAL A 203 -3.72 22.96 -25.02
N THR A 204 -4.37 23.34 -26.11
CA THR A 204 -3.97 22.95 -27.47
C THR A 204 -2.60 23.53 -27.83
N HIS A 205 -2.33 24.77 -27.43
CA HIS A 205 -1.02 25.40 -27.60
C HIS A 205 0.07 24.75 -26.73
N VAL A 206 -0.22 24.42 -25.47
CA VAL A 206 0.71 23.73 -24.56
C VAL A 206 1.07 22.34 -25.07
N LEU A 207 0.11 21.61 -25.66
CA LEU A 207 0.32 20.25 -26.18
C LEU A 207 1.35 20.19 -27.32
N LEU A 208 1.55 21.28 -28.06
CA LEU A 208 2.62 21.39 -29.07
C LEU A 208 4.02 21.21 -28.47
N PHE A 209 4.19 21.48 -27.17
CA PHE A 209 5.45 21.36 -26.44
C PHE A 209 5.50 20.12 -25.54
N SER A 210 4.56 19.18 -25.69
CA SER A 210 4.44 17.97 -24.85
C SER A 210 5.74 17.15 -24.76
N THR A 211 6.49 17.04 -25.85
CA THR A 211 7.77 16.32 -25.89
C THR A 211 8.82 16.95 -24.98
N HIS A 212 8.90 18.28 -24.94
CA HIS A 212 9.82 19.03 -24.07
C HIS A 212 9.40 18.93 -22.61
N LEU A 213 8.09 19.02 -22.33
CA LEU A 213 7.54 18.85 -20.99
C LEU A 213 7.85 17.45 -20.44
N LEU A 214 7.62 16.40 -21.23
CA LEU A 214 7.91 15.01 -20.81
C LEU A 214 9.40 14.79 -20.53
N LYS A 215 10.29 15.34 -21.36
CA LYS A 215 11.74 15.28 -21.10
C LYS A 215 12.12 15.92 -19.77
N ALA A 216 11.64 17.13 -19.50
CA ALA A 216 11.90 17.82 -18.24
C ALA A 216 11.32 17.08 -17.02
N VAL A 217 10.11 16.53 -17.15
CA VAL A 217 9.47 15.74 -16.08
C VAL A 217 10.22 14.44 -15.80
N ASN A 218 10.62 13.71 -16.84
CA ASN A 218 11.38 12.47 -16.66
C ASN A 218 12.73 12.73 -15.99
N PHE A 219 13.45 13.77 -16.42
CA PHE A 219 14.70 14.18 -15.79
C PHE A 219 14.49 14.55 -14.31
N ALA A 220 13.45 15.33 -13.99
CA ALA A 220 13.16 15.70 -12.61
C ALA A 220 12.77 14.49 -11.75
N ALA A 221 12.03 13.52 -12.30
CA ALA A 221 11.65 12.30 -11.61
C ALA A 221 12.86 11.39 -11.32
N GLU A 222 13.79 11.28 -12.26
CA GLU A 222 15.04 10.55 -12.07
C GLU A 222 15.92 11.22 -11.01
N LEU A 223 16.07 12.55 -11.08
CA LEU A 223 16.80 13.32 -10.08
C LEU A 223 16.19 13.17 -8.67
N ASP A 224 14.86 13.24 -8.55
CA ASP A 224 14.16 13.03 -7.27
C ASP A 224 14.39 11.61 -6.73
N SER A 225 14.41 10.61 -7.62
CA SER A 225 14.71 9.22 -7.26
C SER A 225 16.13 9.07 -6.70
N PHE A 226 17.15 9.64 -7.37
CA PHE A 226 18.53 9.61 -6.87
C PHE A 226 18.70 10.34 -5.55
N LEU A 227 18.06 11.49 -5.39
CA LEU A 227 18.12 12.24 -4.14
C LEU A 227 17.44 11.51 -3.00
N SER A 228 16.30 10.86 -3.26
CA SER A 228 15.63 10.01 -2.28
C SER A 228 16.53 8.87 -1.81
N LEU A 229 17.19 8.15 -2.74
CA LEU A 229 18.15 7.10 -2.41
C LEU A 229 19.34 7.65 -1.61
N ALA A 230 19.90 8.79 -2.02
CA ALA A 230 21.04 9.41 -1.35
C ALA A 230 20.69 9.90 0.07
N LEU A 231 19.50 10.46 0.26
CA LEU A 231 19.01 10.92 1.57
C LEU A 231 18.86 9.76 2.54
N VAL A 232 18.19 8.68 2.12
CA VAL A 232 18.03 7.47 2.95
C VAL A 232 19.39 6.86 3.27
N ALA A 233 20.29 6.78 2.28
CA ALA A 233 21.63 6.26 2.47
C ALA A 233 22.42 7.05 3.51
N HIS A 234 22.33 8.39 3.45
CA HIS A 234 23.02 9.25 4.41
C HIS A 234 22.43 9.14 5.83
N GLN A 235 21.10 9.12 5.95
CA GLN A 235 20.42 9.03 7.24
C GLN A 235 20.67 7.70 7.96
N ASN A 236 20.75 6.59 7.20
CA ASN A 236 20.84 5.24 7.76
C ASN A 236 22.26 4.64 7.68
N ASN A 237 23.27 5.46 7.36
CA ASN A 237 24.67 5.06 7.20
C ASN A 237 24.85 3.88 6.24
N TYR A 238 24.27 3.98 5.04
CA TYR A 238 24.46 2.99 3.99
C TYR A 238 25.77 3.24 3.25
N VAL A 239 26.37 2.18 2.73
CA VAL A 239 27.66 2.22 2.03
C VAL A 239 27.49 1.95 0.56
N ARG A 240 28.38 2.51 -0.26
CA ARG A 240 28.38 2.26 -1.70
C ARG A 240 28.85 0.82 -1.94
N PRO A 241 28.03 -0.05 -2.56
CA PRO A 241 28.48 -1.40 -2.89
C PRO A 241 29.49 -1.38 -4.04
N THR A 242 30.39 -2.36 -4.06
CA THR A 242 31.29 -2.62 -5.18
C THR A 242 30.66 -3.69 -6.08
N LEU A 243 30.25 -3.31 -7.29
CA LEU A 243 29.74 -4.27 -8.28
C LEU A 243 30.91 -4.94 -9.02
N THR A 244 30.88 -6.26 -9.16
CA THR A 244 31.90 -7.04 -9.88
C THR A 244 31.28 -8.01 -10.89
N THR A 245 32.02 -8.32 -11.95
CA THR A 245 31.63 -9.37 -12.92
C THR A 245 31.89 -10.78 -12.40
N GLU A 246 32.69 -10.90 -11.35
CA GLU A 246 32.95 -12.16 -10.64
C GLU A 246 31.68 -12.66 -9.94
N ASN A 247 31.51 -13.97 -9.85
CA ASN A 247 30.29 -14.57 -9.30
C ASN A 247 30.39 -14.75 -7.77
N LEU A 248 30.65 -13.66 -7.05
CA LEU A 248 30.81 -13.67 -5.60
C LEU A 248 29.78 -12.77 -4.91
N LEU A 249 29.57 -13.00 -3.62
CA LEU A 249 28.77 -12.15 -2.76
C LEU A 249 29.47 -12.04 -1.40
N ASP A 250 29.93 -10.85 -1.06
CA ASP A 250 30.58 -10.55 0.21
C ASP A 250 29.92 -9.33 0.86
N ILE A 251 29.20 -9.54 1.96
CA ILE A 251 28.50 -8.51 2.72
C ILE A 251 29.04 -8.55 4.15
N GLN A 252 29.58 -7.43 4.62
CA GLN A 252 30.06 -7.27 5.99
C GLN A 252 29.03 -6.51 6.82
N ASN A 253 28.64 -7.08 7.95
CA ASN A 253 27.65 -6.51 8.86
C ASN A 253 26.38 -6.01 8.14
N GLY A 254 25.82 -6.82 7.25
CA GLY A 254 24.59 -6.49 6.56
C GLY A 254 23.43 -6.31 7.54
N ARG A 255 22.51 -5.40 7.22
CA ARG A 255 21.28 -5.12 7.99
C ARG A 255 20.05 -5.18 7.10
N HIS A 256 18.91 -5.56 7.66
CA HIS A 256 17.67 -5.63 6.92
C HIS A 256 17.00 -4.24 6.88
N VAL A 257 16.94 -3.61 5.71
CA VAL A 257 16.41 -2.25 5.45
C VAL A 257 15.14 -1.90 6.25
N LEU A 258 14.11 -2.76 6.22
CA LEU A 258 12.85 -2.48 6.91
C LEU A 258 12.85 -2.87 8.39
N GLN A 259 13.40 -4.03 8.73
CA GLN A 259 13.40 -4.54 10.10
C GLN A 259 14.31 -3.72 11.03
N GLU A 260 15.39 -3.12 10.53
CA GLU A 260 16.24 -2.24 11.35
C GLU A 260 15.47 -1.01 11.87
N MET A 261 14.41 -0.59 11.16
CA MET A 261 13.57 0.55 11.53
C MET A 261 12.49 0.21 12.56
N THR A 262 12.27 -1.09 12.85
CA THR A 262 11.19 -1.55 13.73
C THR A 262 11.68 -2.03 15.09
N VAL A 263 13.00 -2.02 15.31
CA VAL A 263 13.64 -2.49 16.55
C VAL A 263 14.65 -1.47 17.05
N ASP A 264 14.84 -1.38 18.37
CA ASP A 264 15.80 -0.45 18.98
C ASP A 264 17.26 -0.82 18.64
N THR A 265 17.54 -2.11 18.45
CA THR A 265 18.88 -2.62 18.12
C THR A 265 18.76 -3.79 17.16
N PHE A 266 19.27 -3.62 15.94
CA PHE A 266 19.36 -4.67 14.94
C PHE A 266 20.76 -5.33 15.01
N ILE A 267 20.82 -6.66 14.97
CA ILE A 267 22.09 -7.40 14.96
C ILE A 267 22.52 -7.65 13.51
N PRO A 268 23.60 -6.99 13.03
CA PRO A 268 24.08 -7.17 11.68
C PRO A 268 24.74 -8.54 11.49
N ASN A 269 24.73 -9.04 10.26
CA ASN A 269 25.28 -10.35 9.91
C ASN A 269 26.10 -10.31 8.62
N ASP A 270 27.22 -11.04 8.62
CA ASP A 270 28.05 -11.23 7.43
C ASP A 270 27.41 -12.23 6.47
N THR A 271 27.70 -12.10 5.18
CA THR A 271 27.34 -13.08 4.15
C THR A 271 28.48 -13.21 3.17
N LYS A 272 29.05 -14.41 3.07
CA LYS A 272 30.16 -14.68 2.16
C LYS A 272 29.86 -15.91 1.32
N ILE A 273 29.64 -15.72 0.02
CA ILE A 273 29.43 -16.76 -0.97
C ILE A 273 30.49 -16.58 -2.06
N LEU A 274 31.41 -17.53 -2.17
CA LEU A 274 32.49 -17.53 -3.14
C LEU A 274 32.26 -18.65 -4.17
N ASP A 275 33.31 -19.05 -4.91
CA ASP A 275 33.22 -20.16 -5.84
C ASP A 275 33.04 -21.51 -5.14
N ASP A 276 33.62 -21.66 -3.94
CA ASP A 276 33.33 -22.74 -3.01
C ASP A 276 32.15 -22.38 -2.09
N GLY A 277 31.43 -23.40 -1.62
CA GLY A 277 30.38 -23.19 -0.62
C GLY A 277 29.17 -22.38 -1.09
N ARG A 278 28.76 -22.47 -2.36
CA ARG A 278 27.66 -21.66 -2.94
C ARG A 278 26.27 -21.88 -2.34
N ILE A 279 26.07 -22.99 -1.63
CA ILE A 279 24.79 -23.41 -1.08
C ILE A 279 24.89 -23.37 0.44
N HIS A 280 24.21 -22.41 1.06
CA HIS A 280 24.18 -22.23 2.50
C HIS A 280 22.91 -22.85 3.09
N ILE A 281 23.07 -23.80 4.01
CA ILE A 281 21.97 -24.39 4.78
C ILE A 281 21.96 -23.77 6.17
N ILE A 282 20.91 -23.02 6.46
CA ILE A 282 20.73 -22.21 7.65
C ILE A 282 19.67 -22.86 8.53
N THR A 283 20.09 -23.29 9.71
CA THR A 283 19.24 -23.95 10.71
C THR A 283 19.09 -23.13 11.97
N GLY A 284 18.06 -23.41 12.75
CA GLY A 284 17.89 -22.77 14.05
C GLY A 284 16.43 -22.67 14.47
N PRO A 285 16.18 -22.23 15.71
CA PRO A 285 14.85 -22.06 16.27
C PRO A 285 13.93 -21.22 15.38
N ASN A 286 12.63 -21.41 15.49
CA ASN A 286 11.69 -20.40 15.03
C ASN A 286 11.96 -19.09 15.78
N TYR A 287 11.65 -17.95 15.16
CA TYR A 287 11.90 -16.63 15.72
C TYR A 287 13.39 -16.23 15.88
N SER A 288 14.35 -17.09 15.54
CA SER A 288 15.79 -16.78 15.62
C SER A 288 16.34 -15.84 14.53
N GLY A 289 15.49 -15.38 13.59
CA GLY A 289 15.87 -14.43 12.53
C GLY A 289 16.28 -15.04 11.18
N LYS A 290 16.16 -16.36 10.98
CA LYS A 290 16.53 -17.06 9.72
C LYS A 290 15.97 -16.39 8.46
N SER A 291 14.65 -16.18 8.41
CA SER A 291 13.96 -15.55 7.28
C SER A 291 14.38 -14.09 7.07
N ILE A 292 14.64 -13.36 8.15
CA ILE A 292 15.09 -11.96 8.10
C ILE A 292 16.48 -11.90 7.46
N TYR A 293 17.38 -12.80 7.84
CA TYR A 293 18.73 -12.87 7.28
C TYR A 293 18.72 -13.10 5.76
N ILE A 294 17.99 -14.09 5.25
CA ILE A 294 18.00 -14.35 3.79
C ILE A 294 17.30 -13.24 2.99
N LYS A 295 16.26 -12.61 3.56
CA LYS A 295 15.60 -11.43 2.95
C LYS A 295 16.54 -10.23 2.91
N GLN A 296 17.30 -10.02 3.98
CA GLN A 296 18.32 -8.98 4.03
C GLN A 296 19.33 -9.14 2.91
N VAL A 297 19.87 -10.34 2.70
CA VAL A 297 20.84 -10.59 1.62
C VAL A 297 20.25 -10.23 0.27
N ALA A 298 19.02 -10.68 -0.01
CA ALA A 298 18.35 -10.39 -1.27
C ALA A 298 18.04 -8.90 -1.46
N LEU A 299 17.64 -8.19 -0.41
CA LEU A 299 17.41 -6.75 -0.46
C LEU A 299 18.72 -5.97 -0.71
N ILE A 300 19.84 -6.39 -0.11
CA ILE A 300 21.15 -5.77 -0.36
C ILE A 300 21.58 -5.97 -1.82
N VAL A 301 21.39 -7.18 -2.37
CA VAL A 301 21.68 -7.47 -3.79
C VAL A 301 20.77 -6.64 -4.71
N PHE A 302 19.47 -6.56 -4.41
CA PHE A 302 18.51 -5.75 -5.16
C PHE A 302 18.88 -4.27 -5.14
N LEU A 303 19.15 -3.69 -3.97
CA LEU A 303 19.55 -2.30 -3.81
C LEU A 303 20.84 -1.99 -4.58
N SER A 304 21.81 -2.91 -4.56
CA SER A 304 23.05 -2.77 -5.33
C SER A 304 22.79 -2.69 -6.83
N HIS A 305 21.84 -3.47 -7.35
CA HIS A 305 21.51 -3.52 -8.78
C HIS A 305 20.66 -2.37 -9.30
N ILE A 306 19.87 -1.71 -8.43
CA ILE A 306 19.16 -0.48 -8.79
C ILE A 306 20.03 0.78 -8.66
N GLY A 307 21.31 0.64 -8.27
CA GLY A 307 22.25 1.75 -8.11
C GLY A 307 22.18 2.46 -6.75
N SER A 308 21.53 1.86 -5.75
CA SER A 308 21.46 2.41 -4.39
C SER A 308 22.70 2.03 -3.56
N PHE A 309 22.96 2.82 -2.53
CA PHE A 309 23.79 2.40 -1.39
C PHE A 309 23.05 1.32 -0.59
N VAL A 310 23.79 0.53 0.19
CA VAL A 310 23.26 -0.65 0.88
C VAL A 310 23.48 -0.61 2.39
N PRO A 311 22.58 -1.22 3.19
CA PRO A 311 22.70 -1.32 4.64
C PRO A 311 23.76 -2.33 5.07
N ALA A 312 25.03 -1.96 5.01
CA ALA A 312 26.17 -2.80 5.40
C ALA A 312 27.36 -1.92 5.80
N ASP A 313 28.41 -2.50 6.38
CA ASP A 313 29.69 -1.80 6.59
C ASP A 313 30.55 -1.84 5.31
N ALA A 314 30.45 -2.94 4.55
CA ALA A 314 31.01 -3.08 3.22
C ALA A 314 30.21 -4.13 2.43
N ALA A 315 30.12 -3.97 1.12
CA ALA A 315 29.48 -4.96 0.25
C ALA A 315 30.17 -5.04 -1.11
N THR A 316 30.50 -6.26 -1.54
CA THR A 316 30.92 -6.59 -2.90
C THR A 316 29.90 -7.56 -3.49
N VAL A 317 29.23 -7.15 -4.57
CA VAL A 317 28.12 -7.87 -5.15
C VAL A 317 28.43 -8.21 -6.61
N GLY A 318 28.55 -9.50 -6.89
CA GLY A 318 28.64 -10.02 -8.25
C GLY A 318 27.35 -9.82 -9.02
N LEU A 319 27.47 -9.64 -10.35
CA LEU A 319 26.30 -9.43 -11.20
C LEU A 319 25.29 -10.58 -11.07
N THR A 320 24.11 -10.28 -10.54
CA THR A 320 23.02 -11.23 -10.34
C THR A 320 21.96 -11.04 -11.42
N ASP A 321 21.66 -12.11 -12.17
CA ASP A 321 20.69 -12.05 -13.28
C ASP A 321 19.23 -12.17 -12.79
N ARG A 322 18.99 -12.99 -11.76
CA ARG A 322 17.66 -13.24 -11.18
C ARG A 322 17.76 -13.51 -9.68
N ILE A 323 16.75 -13.05 -8.95
CA ILE A 323 16.51 -13.41 -7.55
C ILE A 323 15.25 -14.26 -7.48
N PHE A 324 15.39 -15.53 -7.11
CA PHE A 324 14.28 -16.46 -6.92
C PHE A 324 13.95 -16.58 -5.44
N CYS A 325 12.68 -16.49 -5.08
CA CYS A 325 12.21 -16.59 -3.70
C CYS A 325 11.08 -17.63 -3.61
N ALA A 326 11.27 -18.66 -2.79
CA ALA A 326 10.21 -19.56 -2.35
C ALA A 326 10.03 -19.40 -0.84
N MET A 327 9.09 -18.55 -0.43
CA MET A 327 8.97 -18.09 0.96
C MET A 327 7.54 -18.18 1.54
N GLY A 328 6.66 -19.03 1.00
CA GLY A 328 5.34 -19.30 1.60
C GLY A 328 4.37 -18.11 1.67
N SER A 329 4.68 -16.97 1.03
CA SER A 329 3.83 -15.78 1.10
C SER A 329 2.58 -15.97 0.24
N LYS A 330 1.41 -16.02 0.90
CA LYS A 330 0.10 -16.02 0.23
C LYS A 330 -0.04 -14.75 -0.62
N LEU A 331 -0.33 -14.91 -1.91
CA LEU A 331 -1.14 -13.91 -2.60
C LEU A 331 -2.56 -14.05 -2.05
N LEU A 332 -3.14 -12.98 -1.51
CA LEU A 332 -4.50 -12.98 -0.95
C LEU A 332 -5.60 -13.39 -1.95
N ALA A 333 -5.27 -13.53 -3.23
CA ALA A 333 -6.19 -13.82 -4.33
C ALA A 333 -5.95 -15.18 -5.05
N ALA A 334 -5.07 -16.06 -4.54
CA ALA A 334 -4.77 -17.33 -5.22
C ALA A 334 -5.70 -18.48 -4.76
N GLU A 335 -6.40 -19.13 -5.70
CA GLU A 335 -7.25 -20.32 -5.47
C GLU A 335 -6.45 -21.62 -5.23
N GLN A 336 -5.12 -21.55 -5.18
CA GLN A 336 -4.24 -22.71 -5.04
C GLN A 336 -3.79 -22.94 -3.59
N SER A 337 -3.51 -24.19 -3.23
CA SER A 337 -2.95 -24.51 -1.91
C SER A 337 -1.56 -23.90 -1.74
N THR A 338 -1.21 -23.53 -0.50
CA THR A 338 0.11 -22.94 -0.18
C THR A 338 1.26 -23.85 -0.59
N PHE A 339 1.12 -25.16 -0.34
CA PHE A 339 2.11 -26.15 -0.75
C PHE A 339 2.30 -26.22 -2.28
N MET A 340 1.23 -26.09 -3.07
CA MET A 340 1.31 -26.09 -4.53
C MET A 340 2.02 -24.83 -5.06
N ILE A 341 1.76 -23.68 -4.43
CA ILE A 341 2.44 -22.42 -4.76
C ILE A 341 3.95 -22.56 -4.50
N ASP A 342 4.34 -23.10 -3.34
CA ASP A 342 5.74 -23.33 -3.00
C ASP A 342 6.41 -24.29 -4.00
N LEU A 343 5.74 -25.40 -4.34
CA LEU A 343 6.24 -26.35 -5.35
C LEU A 343 6.42 -25.69 -6.72
N HIS A 344 5.49 -24.84 -7.14
CA HIS A 344 5.60 -24.13 -8.40
C HIS A 344 6.78 -23.14 -8.39
N GLN A 345 6.96 -22.39 -7.29
CA GLN A 345 8.08 -21.46 -7.11
C GLN A 345 9.43 -22.18 -7.17
N VAL A 346 9.58 -23.29 -6.43
CA VAL A 346 10.79 -24.12 -6.47
C VAL A 346 10.99 -24.75 -7.85
N GLY A 347 9.92 -25.23 -8.49
CA GLY A 347 9.98 -25.77 -9.84
C GLY A 347 10.45 -24.74 -10.88
N MET A 348 9.99 -23.49 -10.79
CA MET A 348 10.49 -22.40 -11.63
C MET A 348 11.97 -22.08 -11.35
N MET A 349 12.35 -22.05 -10.09
CA MET A 349 13.73 -21.82 -9.65
C MET A 349 14.67 -22.88 -10.23
N LEU A 350 14.33 -24.17 -10.09
CA LEU A 350 15.15 -25.27 -10.60
C LEU A 350 15.30 -25.25 -12.14
N ARG A 351 14.27 -24.81 -12.87
CA ARG A 351 14.31 -24.76 -14.34
C ARG A 351 15.06 -23.56 -14.92
N HIS A 352 15.10 -22.44 -14.19
CA HIS A 352 15.55 -21.15 -14.75
C HIS A 352 16.71 -20.50 -14.00
N ALA A 353 17.11 -21.04 -12.85
CA ALA A 353 18.29 -20.55 -12.16
C ALA A 353 19.54 -20.78 -13.02
N THR A 354 20.34 -19.74 -13.16
CA THR A 354 21.69 -19.80 -13.76
C THR A 354 22.72 -19.71 -12.64
N SER A 355 24.00 -19.91 -12.94
CA SER A 355 25.05 -19.77 -11.93
C SER A 355 25.13 -18.37 -11.32
N ARG A 356 24.66 -17.35 -12.03
CA ARG A 356 24.59 -15.96 -11.53
C ARG A 356 23.37 -15.67 -10.67
N SER A 357 22.38 -16.57 -10.63
CA SER A 357 21.16 -16.35 -9.87
C SER A 357 21.37 -16.45 -8.37
N LEU A 358 20.52 -15.75 -7.61
CA LEU A 358 20.37 -15.89 -6.16
C LEU A 358 19.05 -16.59 -5.86
N CYS A 359 19.12 -17.72 -5.17
CA CYS A 359 17.98 -18.58 -4.86
C CYS A 359 17.74 -18.62 -3.35
N LEU A 360 16.54 -18.25 -2.91
CA LEU A 360 16.14 -18.26 -1.50
C LEU A 360 15.05 -19.30 -1.29
N LEU A 361 15.31 -20.26 -0.41
CA LEU A 361 14.34 -21.25 0.05
C LEU A 361 14.07 -21.01 1.54
N ASP A 362 12.85 -20.62 1.90
CA ASP A 362 12.46 -20.42 3.30
C ASP A 362 11.43 -21.45 3.72
N GLU A 363 11.86 -22.41 4.52
CA GLU A 363 11.00 -23.41 5.14
C GLU A 363 10.19 -24.27 4.14
N PHE A 364 10.75 -24.49 2.96
CA PHE A 364 10.18 -25.36 1.94
C PHE A 364 9.95 -26.79 2.47
N GLY A 365 8.80 -27.38 2.11
CA GLY A 365 8.40 -28.72 2.56
C GLY A 365 7.55 -28.75 3.83
N LYS A 366 7.21 -27.59 4.43
CA LYS A 366 6.32 -27.50 5.61
C LYS A 366 4.87 -27.89 5.37
N GLY A 367 4.37 -27.79 4.14
CA GLY A 367 2.96 -28.00 3.81
C GLY A 367 2.54 -29.46 3.59
N THR A 368 3.43 -30.43 3.87
CA THR A 368 3.22 -31.87 3.61
C THR A 368 3.75 -32.72 4.78
N LEU A 369 3.68 -34.05 4.66
CA LEU A 369 4.29 -34.99 5.61
C LEU A 369 5.78 -34.70 5.77
N THR A 370 6.29 -34.78 6.99
CA THR A 370 7.70 -34.45 7.30
C THR A 370 8.70 -35.23 6.44
N GLU A 371 8.44 -36.52 6.20
CA GLU A 371 9.29 -37.38 5.37
C GLU A 371 9.32 -36.90 3.92
N ASP A 372 8.17 -36.56 3.35
CA ASP A 372 8.05 -36.00 2.00
C ASP A 372 8.74 -34.63 1.92
N GLY A 373 8.57 -33.79 2.96
CA GLY A 373 9.22 -32.47 3.05
C GLY A 373 10.75 -32.57 3.08
N ILE A 374 11.30 -33.50 3.86
CA ILE A 374 12.74 -33.79 3.90
C ILE A 374 13.20 -34.29 2.52
N GLY A 375 12.46 -35.22 1.90
CA GLY A 375 12.79 -35.77 0.59
C GLY A 375 12.80 -34.71 -0.52
N LEU A 376 11.79 -33.83 -0.55
CA LEU A 376 11.69 -32.74 -1.52
C LEU A 376 12.80 -31.70 -1.34
N LEU A 377 13.06 -31.27 -0.10
CA LEU A 377 14.13 -30.31 0.19
C LEU A 377 15.51 -30.91 -0.10
N GLY A 378 15.76 -32.15 0.33
CA GLY A 378 16.99 -32.88 0.04
C GLY A 378 17.22 -33.08 -1.46
N GLY A 379 16.18 -33.46 -2.20
CA GLY A 379 16.24 -33.59 -3.66
C GLY A 379 16.53 -32.26 -4.36
N THR A 380 15.93 -31.16 -3.88
CA THR A 380 16.17 -29.79 -4.39
C THR A 380 17.63 -29.36 -4.16
N ILE A 381 18.14 -29.56 -2.95
CA ILE A 381 19.54 -29.25 -2.63
C ILE A 381 20.49 -30.13 -3.45
N ASN A 382 20.21 -31.43 -3.54
CA ASN A 382 21.01 -32.36 -4.31
C ASN A 382 21.07 -31.95 -5.79
N HIS A 383 19.95 -31.50 -6.37
CA HIS A 383 19.93 -30.97 -7.73
C HIS A 383 20.94 -29.83 -7.91
N PHE A 384 20.91 -28.80 -7.05
CA PHE A 384 21.86 -27.69 -7.11
C PHE A 384 23.30 -28.16 -6.89
N VAL A 385 23.55 -29.05 -5.94
CA VAL A 385 24.90 -29.59 -5.68
C VAL A 385 25.46 -30.34 -6.90
N THR A 386 24.60 -31.02 -7.67
CA THR A 386 25.01 -31.78 -8.86
C THR A 386 25.18 -30.91 -10.12
N CYS A 387 24.84 -29.63 -10.07
CA CYS A 387 25.11 -28.71 -11.18
C CYS A 387 26.60 -28.41 -11.27
N ASP A 388 27.15 -28.38 -12.50
CA ASP A 388 28.56 -28.04 -12.73
C ASP A 388 28.91 -26.63 -12.22
N ASP A 389 27.99 -25.68 -12.37
CA ASP A 389 28.13 -24.29 -11.90
C ASP A 389 26.86 -23.88 -11.14
N PRO A 390 26.77 -24.15 -9.83
CA PRO A 390 25.55 -23.94 -9.08
C PRO A 390 25.26 -22.44 -8.87
N PRO A 391 23.95 -22.05 -8.79
CA PRO A 391 23.57 -20.71 -8.33
C PRO A 391 24.02 -20.46 -6.89
N LYS A 392 23.93 -19.20 -6.46
CA LYS A 392 24.06 -18.85 -5.04
C LYS A 392 22.75 -19.21 -4.35
N VAL A 393 22.77 -20.14 -3.39
CA VAL A 393 21.55 -20.66 -2.75
C VAL A 393 21.59 -20.44 -1.24
N LEU A 394 20.54 -19.84 -0.69
CA LEU A 394 20.32 -19.70 0.76
C LEU A 394 19.08 -20.51 1.15
N VAL A 395 19.26 -21.49 2.01
CA VAL A 395 18.20 -22.40 2.45
C VAL A 395 17.98 -22.26 3.94
N CYS A 396 16.83 -21.74 4.35
CA CYS A 396 16.38 -21.73 5.73
C CYS A 396 15.50 -22.94 5.99
N THR A 397 15.83 -23.75 6.99
CA THR A 397 15.01 -24.90 7.37
C THR A 397 14.98 -25.15 8.87
N HIS A 398 13.90 -25.79 9.30
CA HIS A 398 13.70 -26.32 10.64
C HIS A 398 13.84 -27.85 10.67
N LEU A 399 13.96 -28.50 9.50
CA LEU A 399 14.13 -29.94 9.33
C LEU A 399 15.58 -30.30 9.62
N THR A 400 15.92 -30.43 10.90
CA THR A 400 17.28 -30.78 11.34
C THR A 400 17.67 -32.20 10.93
N GLU A 401 16.69 -33.07 10.71
CA GLU A 401 16.85 -34.45 10.21
C GLU A 401 17.50 -34.48 8.82
N LEU A 402 17.36 -33.41 8.03
CA LEU A 402 18.06 -33.25 6.75
C LEU A 402 19.59 -33.26 6.91
N LEU A 403 20.09 -32.88 8.09
CA LEU A 403 21.52 -32.82 8.38
C LEU A 403 22.12 -34.19 8.70
N ASP A 404 21.31 -35.22 8.88
CA ASP A 404 21.82 -36.58 9.03
C ASP A 404 22.55 -37.00 7.74
N LYS A 405 23.72 -37.63 7.91
CA LYS A 405 24.69 -37.92 6.84
C LYS A 405 24.14 -38.75 5.66
N SER A 406 22.94 -39.32 5.80
CA SER A 406 22.24 -40.08 4.77
C SER A 406 21.46 -39.21 3.77
N CYS A 407 21.09 -37.99 4.14
CA CYS A 407 20.09 -37.20 3.41
C CYS A 407 20.71 -36.16 2.45
N LEU A 408 21.94 -35.73 2.68
CA LEU A 408 22.65 -34.75 1.85
C LEU A 408 23.99 -35.30 1.34
N PRO A 409 24.37 -34.98 0.08
CA PRO A 409 25.67 -35.36 -0.45
C PRO A 409 26.79 -34.64 0.29
N LYS A 410 27.96 -35.28 0.41
CA LYS A 410 29.19 -34.59 0.84
C LYS A 410 29.70 -33.76 -0.34
N SER A 411 29.64 -32.45 -0.23
CA SER A 411 30.13 -31.53 -1.26
C SER A 411 30.77 -30.30 -0.62
N GLU A 412 31.85 -29.81 -1.22
CA GLU A 412 32.50 -28.54 -0.86
C GLU A 412 31.63 -27.32 -1.22
N MET A 413 30.57 -27.53 -2.00
CA MET A 413 29.58 -26.50 -2.34
C MET A 413 28.59 -26.22 -1.20
N LEU A 414 28.56 -27.06 -0.15
CA LEU A 414 27.63 -26.95 0.96
C LEU A 414 28.29 -26.36 2.20
N ASN A 415 27.78 -25.21 2.63
CA ASN A 415 28.12 -24.60 3.91
C ASN A 415 26.93 -24.67 4.86
N PHE A 416 27.21 -24.98 6.12
CA PHE A 416 26.19 -25.08 7.16
C PHE A 416 26.34 -23.95 8.17
N TYR A 417 25.21 -23.33 8.48
CA TYR A 417 25.12 -22.25 9.44
C TYR A 417 23.96 -22.47 10.40
N THR A 418 24.06 -21.85 11.57
CA THR A 418 22.99 -21.80 12.54
C THR A 418 22.86 -20.43 13.20
N MET A 419 21.63 -20.07 13.59
CA MET A 419 21.40 -18.88 14.40
C MET A 419 21.79 -19.14 15.85
N SER A 420 22.67 -18.29 16.38
CA SER A 420 23.26 -18.44 17.70
C SER A 420 22.24 -18.24 18.83
N VAL A 421 22.37 -19.06 19.86
CA VAL A 421 21.50 -19.12 21.03
C VAL A 421 22.35 -19.16 22.28
N LEU A 422 22.10 -18.27 23.23
CA LEU A 422 22.77 -18.26 24.53
C LEU A 422 21.94 -19.07 25.55
N ARG A 423 22.63 -19.94 26.30
CA ARG A 423 22.11 -20.58 27.51
C ARG A 423 23.01 -20.23 28.70
N PRO A 424 22.50 -19.53 29.72
CA PRO A 424 23.31 -19.06 30.83
C PRO A 424 23.77 -20.17 31.79
N ASP A 425 23.15 -21.36 31.79
CA ASP A 425 23.64 -22.53 32.55
C ASP A 425 23.58 -23.83 31.72
N ASN A 426 24.70 -24.56 31.64
CA ASN A 426 24.77 -25.85 30.94
C ASN A 426 24.20 -27.03 31.76
N ASN A 427 23.91 -26.83 33.05
CA ASN A 427 23.57 -27.89 34.01
C ASN A 427 22.14 -27.79 34.60
N SER A 428 21.39 -26.71 34.36
CA SER A 428 19.99 -26.60 34.76
C SER A 428 19.08 -26.99 33.60
N THR A 429 18.02 -27.75 33.90
CA THR A 429 16.98 -28.14 32.94
C THR A 429 15.95 -27.04 32.69
N ASP A 430 16.20 -25.83 33.17
CA ASP A 430 15.26 -24.73 33.14
C ASP A 430 15.31 -24.08 31.75
N ILE A 431 14.24 -24.32 31.00
CA ILE A 431 14.06 -23.90 29.61
C ILE A 431 13.89 -22.38 29.51
N GLU A 432 13.72 -21.67 30.63
CA GLU A 432 13.23 -20.29 30.71
C GLU A 432 14.25 -19.21 30.32
N ASP A 433 15.55 -19.52 30.28
CA ASP A 433 16.60 -18.51 30.08
C ASP A 433 17.29 -18.57 28.70
N ILE A 434 16.56 -18.97 27.65
CA ILE A 434 17.13 -19.10 26.30
C ILE A 434 17.03 -17.77 25.56
N VAL A 435 18.18 -17.15 25.28
CA VAL A 435 18.25 -15.86 24.57
C VAL A 435 18.70 -16.06 23.12
N PHE A 436 17.90 -15.60 22.17
CA PHE A 436 18.27 -15.58 20.76
C PHE A 436 19.21 -14.40 20.48
N LEU A 437 20.40 -14.69 19.95
CA LEU A 437 21.42 -13.67 19.70
C LEU A 437 21.31 -13.05 18.29
N TYR A 438 20.43 -13.60 17.44
CA TYR A 438 20.21 -13.16 16.04
C TYR A 438 21.48 -13.11 15.18
N ARG A 439 22.52 -13.84 15.59
CA ARG A 439 23.81 -13.91 14.92
C ARG A 439 23.97 -15.23 14.21
N LEU A 440 24.26 -15.20 12.91
CA LEU A 440 24.58 -16.36 12.11
C LEU A 440 26.01 -16.83 12.42
N VAL A 441 26.17 -18.10 12.75
CA VAL A 441 27.46 -18.73 13.03
C VAL A 441 27.63 -20.02 12.22
N PRO A 442 28.86 -20.39 11.81
CA PRO A 442 29.10 -21.66 11.15
C PRO A 442 28.71 -22.86 12.02
N GLY A 443 28.18 -23.91 11.41
CA GLY A 443 27.81 -25.16 12.06
C GLY A 443 26.32 -25.50 11.97
N HIS A 444 25.89 -26.43 12.81
CA HIS A 444 24.53 -26.98 12.80
C HIS A 444 23.85 -26.76 14.14
N ALA A 445 22.52 -26.58 14.13
CA ALA A 445 21.74 -26.57 15.36
C ALA A 445 21.76 -27.97 16.03
N LEU A 446 22.28 -28.05 17.25
CA LEU A 446 22.33 -29.31 18.02
C LEU A 446 21.00 -29.68 18.68
N LEU A 447 20.12 -28.69 18.91
CA LEU A 447 18.89 -28.84 19.68
C LEU A 447 17.75 -28.04 19.05
N SER A 448 16.55 -28.63 19.06
CA SER A 448 15.31 -27.94 18.71
C SER A 448 14.73 -27.24 19.94
N TYR A 449 14.31 -25.99 19.77
CA TYR A 449 13.81 -25.12 20.84
C TYR A 449 12.33 -24.75 20.66
N GLY A 450 11.55 -25.63 20.00
CA GLY A 450 10.13 -25.40 19.73
C GLY A 450 9.30 -25.14 20.99
N LEU A 451 9.55 -25.86 22.08
CA LEU A 451 8.84 -25.68 23.35
C LEU A 451 9.17 -24.33 24.02
N HIS A 452 10.41 -23.85 23.88
CA HIS A 452 10.77 -22.52 24.37
C HIS A 452 10.06 -21.42 23.58
N CYS A 453 9.93 -21.58 22.26
CA CYS A 453 9.17 -20.64 21.44
C CYS A 453 7.69 -20.59 21.86
N ALA A 454 7.10 -21.74 22.24
CA ALA A 454 5.75 -21.79 22.78
C ALA A 454 5.62 -21.12 24.15
N LEU A 455 6.64 -21.25 25.03
CA LEU A 455 6.71 -20.51 26.30
C LEU A 455 6.71 -18.99 26.06
N LEU A 456 7.57 -18.51 25.16
CA LEU A 456 7.62 -17.09 24.77
C LEU A 456 6.30 -16.58 24.18
N ALA A 457 5.53 -17.45 23.53
CA ALA A 457 4.20 -17.14 23.01
C ALA A 457 3.09 -17.11 24.09
N GLY A 458 3.42 -17.39 25.37
CA GLY A 458 2.49 -17.29 26.49
C GLY A 458 1.76 -18.58 26.86
N THR A 459 2.22 -19.75 26.41
CA THR A 459 1.60 -21.04 26.79
C THR A 459 1.93 -21.42 28.25
N SER A 460 0.95 -21.98 28.98
CA SER A 460 1.10 -22.26 30.43
C SER A 460 2.13 -23.37 30.72
N LYS A 461 2.92 -23.18 31.79
CA LYS A 461 3.97 -24.13 32.22
C LYS A 461 3.43 -25.54 32.48
N THR A 462 2.20 -25.65 32.99
CA THR A 462 1.52 -26.92 33.26
C THR A 462 1.30 -27.73 31.97
N SER A 463 0.92 -27.05 30.89
CA SER A 463 0.62 -27.67 29.60
C SER A 463 1.88 -28.15 28.88
N LEU A 464 3.00 -27.42 29.02
CA LEU A 464 4.29 -27.76 28.44
C LEU A 464 4.99 -28.94 29.13
N ASN A 465 4.79 -29.12 30.44
CA ASN A 465 5.31 -30.27 31.17
C ASN A 465 4.73 -31.60 30.65
N LEU A 466 3.45 -31.62 30.25
CA LEU A 466 2.82 -32.77 29.58
C LEU A 466 3.45 -33.05 28.20
N SER A 467 3.72 -31.99 27.41
CA SER A 467 4.43 -32.10 26.14
C SER A 467 5.85 -32.66 26.31
N TYR A 468 6.55 -32.23 27.37
CA TYR A 468 7.90 -32.67 27.71
C TYR A 468 7.96 -34.17 28.08
N VAL A 469 6.93 -34.66 28.79
CA VAL A 469 6.78 -36.08 29.12
C VAL A 469 6.49 -36.93 27.88
N GLY A 470 5.67 -36.44 26.95
CA GLY A 470 5.41 -37.09 25.66
C GLY A 470 6.67 -37.22 24.78
N LEU A 471 7.47 -36.15 24.69
CA LEU A 471 8.76 -36.12 23.98
C LEU A 471 9.81 -37.08 24.56
N ARG A 472 9.81 -37.29 25.89
CA ARG A 472 10.71 -38.26 26.54
C ARG A 472 10.31 -39.72 26.27
N LYS A 473 9.01 -40.01 26.12
CA LYS A 473 8.53 -41.36 25.73
C LYS A 473 8.88 -41.69 24.28
N THR A 474 8.66 -40.75 23.35
CA THR A 474 8.98 -40.93 21.92
C THR A 474 10.48 -40.97 21.60
N LYS A 475 11.36 -40.42 22.44
CA LYS A 475 12.82 -40.60 22.29
C LYS A 475 13.34 -41.99 22.69
N ARG A 476 12.57 -42.82 23.41
CA ARG A 476 12.98 -44.17 23.85
C ARG A 476 12.66 -45.27 22.84
N GLU A 477 11.78 -45.01 21.89
CA GLU A 477 11.54 -45.86 20.74
C GLU A 477 12.19 -45.17 19.53
N ASN A 478 13.02 -45.89 18.77
CA ASN A 478 13.67 -45.37 17.55
C ASN A 478 12.64 -45.11 16.43
N SER A 479 11.65 -44.25 16.64
CA SER A 479 10.64 -43.88 15.65
C SER A 479 10.44 -42.36 15.58
N LEU A 480 10.25 -41.91 14.35
CA LEU A 480 10.24 -40.55 13.78
C LEU A 480 9.21 -39.54 14.33
N VAL A 481 8.82 -39.63 15.61
CA VAL A 481 7.62 -38.91 16.12
C VAL A 481 7.95 -37.63 16.91
N SER A 482 9.23 -37.27 17.10
CA SER A 482 9.63 -36.04 17.82
C SER A 482 9.21 -34.73 17.12
N SER A 483 8.92 -34.76 15.82
CA SER A 483 8.75 -33.56 14.99
C SER A 483 7.34 -32.95 15.03
N VAL A 484 6.35 -33.65 15.61
CA VAL A 484 4.93 -33.24 15.59
C VAL A 484 4.65 -31.97 16.42
N PHE A 485 5.45 -31.67 17.46
CA PHE A 485 5.20 -30.52 18.34
C PHE A 485 5.63 -29.15 17.78
N VAL A 486 6.43 -29.12 16.70
CA VAL A 486 6.97 -27.86 16.13
C VAL A 486 6.02 -27.25 15.08
N PHE A 487 5.05 -28.02 14.59
CA PHE A 487 4.24 -27.67 13.42
C PHE A 487 3.24 -26.51 13.61
N TYR A 488 2.83 -26.19 14.84
CA TYR A 488 1.80 -25.16 15.09
C TYR A 488 2.34 -23.82 15.64
N GLY A 489 3.65 -23.57 15.55
CA GLY A 489 4.30 -22.37 16.13
C GLY A 489 3.97 -21.03 15.47
N GLY A 490 3.05 -20.97 14.49
CA GLY A 490 2.67 -19.74 13.79
C GLY A 490 1.41 -19.05 14.32
N CYS A 491 0.65 -19.65 15.24
CA CYS A 491 -0.67 -19.15 15.64
C CYS A 491 -1.00 -19.36 17.13
N PHE A 492 -0.02 -19.23 18.03
CA PHE A 492 -0.24 -19.36 19.48
C PHE A 492 -0.45 -18.01 20.20
N MET A 493 -0.90 -16.97 19.50
CA MET A 493 -1.41 -15.78 20.17
C MET A 493 -2.84 -16.08 20.62
N GLY A 494 -3.05 -16.41 21.91
CA GLY A 494 -4.38 -16.52 22.51
C GLY A 494 -5.05 -17.91 22.50
N VAL A 495 -4.29 -19.00 22.37
CA VAL A 495 -4.86 -20.36 22.46
C VAL A 495 -5.17 -20.70 23.92
N LEU A 496 -6.45 -20.99 24.24
CA LEU A 496 -6.88 -21.38 25.58
C LEU A 496 -6.17 -22.64 26.08
N GLU A 497 -5.86 -22.68 27.37
CA GLU A 497 -5.16 -23.78 28.05
C GLU A 497 -5.84 -25.15 27.82
N GLU A 498 -7.15 -25.15 27.67
CA GLU A 498 -7.98 -26.32 27.38
C GLU A 498 -7.66 -26.98 26.03
N VAL A 499 -7.28 -26.18 25.01
CA VAL A 499 -6.88 -26.68 23.69
C VAL A 499 -5.54 -27.41 23.76
N ILE A 500 -4.60 -26.91 24.57
CA ILE A 500 -3.28 -27.50 24.74
C ILE A 500 -3.38 -28.80 25.55
N GLN A 501 -4.19 -28.83 26.61
CA GLN A 501 -4.47 -30.05 27.37
C GLN A 501 -5.14 -31.12 26.49
N ARG A 502 -6.06 -30.73 25.61
CA ARG A 502 -6.74 -31.64 24.68
C ARG A 502 -5.80 -32.19 23.62
N ALA A 503 -4.89 -31.38 23.08
CA ALA A 503 -3.85 -31.84 22.17
C ALA A 503 -2.91 -32.85 22.86
N ALA A 504 -2.53 -32.60 24.11
CA ALA A 504 -1.71 -33.54 24.89
C ALA A 504 -2.42 -34.88 25.15
N PHE A 505 -3.72 -34.86 25.45
CA PHE A 505 -4.52 -36.08 25.64
C PHE A 505 -4.64 -36.91 24.36
N VAL A 506 -4.93 -36.27 23.22
CA VAL A 506 -5.03 -36.94 21.92
C VAL A 506 -3.69 -37.58 21.52
N LEU A 507 -2.58 -36.91 21.82
CA LEU A 507 -1.23 -37.43 21.52
C LEU A 507 -0.85 -38.60 22.44
N ASP A 508 -1.22 -38.60 23.72
CA ASP A 508 -1.00 -39.76 24.61
C ASP A 508 -1.92 -40.94 24.26
N ALA A 509 -3.13 -40.68 23.75
CA ALA A 509 -4.02 -41.73 23.24
C ALA A 509 -3.46 -42.38 21.96
N LEU A 510 -2.97 -41.58 21.00
CA LEU A 510 -2.32 -42.05 19.78
C LEU A 510 -1.02 -42.83 20.05
N GLY A 511 -0.22 -42.38 21.03
CA GLY A 511 1.02 -43.07 21.41
C GLY A 511 0.82 -44.39 22.16
N ASN A 512 -0.40 -44.69 22.62
CA ASN A 512 -0.73 -45.92 23.35
C ASN A 512 -1.77 -46.80 22.60
N ASP A 513 -1.99 -46.56 21.29
CA ASP A 513 -3.00 -47.26 20.47
C ASP A 513 -4.43 -47.24 21.08
N LYS A 514 -4.77 -46.18 21.82
CA LYS A 514 -6.10 -46.00 22.39
C LYS A 514 -7.00 -45.22 21.43
N HIS A 515 -8.25 -45.67 21.28
CA HIS A 515 -9.25 -44.99 20.49
C HIS A 515 -9.51 -43.57 21.03
N VAL A 516 -9.34 -42.55 20.18
CA VAL A 516 -9.72 -41.17 20.49
C VAL A 516 -11.21 -41.03 20.23
N GLU A 517 -12.04 -41.14 21.27
CA GLU A 517 -13.48 -40.86 21.13
C GLU A 517 -13.72 -39.37 20.86
N ARG A 518 -14.64 -39.08 19.93
CA ARG A 518 -15.21 -37.74 19.80
C ARG A 518 -15.96 -37.43 21.09
N LEU A 519 -15.43 -36.51 21.89
CA LEU A 519 -16.18 -35.93 23.01
C LEU A 519 -17.38 -35.16 22.45
N CYS A 520 -18.56 -35.78 22.51
CA CYS A 520 -19.83 -35.09 22.35
C CYS A 520 -19.97 -34.12 23.53
N ASN A 521 -19.83 -32.82 23.25
CA ASN A 521 -20.23 -31.80 24.21
C ASN A 521 -21.76 -31.81 24.24
N GLU A 522 -22.38 -32.17 25.36
CA GLU A 522 -23.84 -32.25 25.50
C GLU A 522 -24.52 -30.91 25.13
N ASN A 523 -23.83 -29.78 25.29
CA ASN A 523 -24.30 -28.47 24.86
C ASN A 523 -24.27 -28.27 23.33
N ILE A 524 -23.28 -28.85 22.65
CA ILE A 524 -23.20 -28.80 21.18
C ILE A 524 -24.17 -29.81 20.58
N SER A 525 -24.29 -31.00 21.18
CA SER A 525 -25.27 -32.01 20.76
C SER A 525 -26.71 -31.55 20.96
N SER A 526 -27.00 -30.79 22.02
CA SER A 526 -28.33 -30.21 22.24
C SER A 526 -28.61 -29.04 21.30
N GLN A 527 -27.61 -28.19 21.00
CA GLN A 527 -27.73 -27.15 19.97
C GLN A 527 -27.92 -27.74 18.57
N ASP A 528 -27.13 -28.74 18.18
CA ASP A 528 -27.29 -29.42 16.89
C ASP A 528 -28.66 -30.09 16.77
N GLN A 529 -29.19 -30.66 17.86
CA GLN A 529 -30.53 -31.22 17.89
C GLN A 529 -31.61 -30.13 17.78
N GLN A 530 -31.45 -28.99 18.45
CA GLN A 530 -32.35 -27.83 18.31
C GLN A 530 -32.34 -27.28 16.88
N TYR A 531 -31.17 -27.16 16.24
CA TYR A 531 -31.08 -26.71 14.85
C TYR A 531 -31.71 -27.70 13.89
N LYS A 532 -31.55 -29.00 14.14
CA LYS A 532 -32.19 -30.04 13.34
C LYS A 532 -33.72 -30.01 13.45
N ASP A 533 -34.24 -29.88 14.68
CA ASP A 533 -35.68 -29.76 14.93
C ASP A 533 -36.27 -28.47 14.30
N ALA A 534 -35.52 -27.37 14.33
CA ALA A 534 -35.90 -26.12 13.66
C ALA A 534 -35.98 -26.26 12.13
N VAL A 535 -35.01 -26.94 11.52
CA VAL A 535 -34.98 -27.20 10.08
C VAL A 535 -36.12 -28.13 9.67
N ASP A 536 -36.40 -29.18 10.43
CA ASP A 536 -37.51 -30.10 10.15
C ASP A 536 -38.86 -29.38 10.27
N LYS A 537 -39.03 -28.47 11.24
CA LYS A 537 -40.22 -27.60 11.34
C LYS A 537 -40.34 -26.64 10.14
N MET A 538 -39.24 -26.06 9.64
CA MET A 538 -39.24 -25.24 8.43
C MET A 538 -39.64 -26.00 7.17
N LEU A 539 -39.18 -27.23 7.03
CA LEU A 539 -39.53 -28.07 5.90
C LEU A 539 -40.99 -28.56 5.94
N ALA A 540 -41.59 -28.62 7.14
CA ALA A 540 -42.98 -29.03 7.35
C ALA A 540 -44.00 -27.87 7.27
N PHE A 541 -43.56 -26.62 7.14
CA PHE A 541 -44.45 -25.46 7.16
C PHE A 541 -45.24 -25.31 5.84
N ASP A 542 -46.56 -25.41 5.92
CA ASP A 542 -47.47 -25.20 4.79
C ASP A 542 -47.75 -23.71 4.59
N VAL A 543 -47.06 -23.10 3.62
CA VAL A 543 -47.11 -21.66 3.31
C VAL A 543 -48.52 -21.16 2.96
N TYR A 544 -49.45 -22.05 2.56
CA TYR A 544 -50.80 -21.66 2.17
C TYR A 544 -51.82 -21.70 3.32
N LYS A 545 -51.48 -22.31 4.46
CA LYS A 545 -52.39 -22.48 5.61
C LYS A 545 -51.78 -22.08 6.96
N GLY A 546 -50.46 -21.95 7.04
CA GLY A 546 -49.74 -21.65 8.27
C GLY A 546 -49.76 -20.17 8.63
N ASP A 547 -49.90 -19.89 9.92
CA ASP A 547 -49.68 -18.55 10.48
C ASP A 547 -48.17 -18.35 10.70
N LEU A 548 -47.58 -17.42 9.93
CA LEU A 548 -46.14 -17.14 9.94
C LEU A 548 -45.66 -16.60 11.29
N ASP A 549 -46.48 -15.82 12.00
CA ASP A 549 -46.05 -15.20 13.26
C ASP A 549 -45.98 -16.22 14.39
N LEU A 550 -46.95 -17.14 14.46
CA LEU A 550 -46.92 -18.29 15.37
C LEU A 550 -45.77 -19.25 15.05
N PHE A 551 -45.47 -19.44 13.77
CA PHE A 551 -44.38 -20.31 13.32
C PHE A 551 -42.99 -19.79 13.77
N PHE A 552 -42.72 -18.49 13.62
CA PHE A 552 -41.44 -17.93 14.06
C PHE A 552 -41.30 -17.89 15.59
N GLN A 553 -42.40 -17.67 16.33
CA GLN A 553 -42.38 -17.77 17.80
C GLN A 553 -42.08 -19.19 18.30
N ASP A 554 -42.54 -20.22 17.58
CA ASP A 554 -42.32 -21.62 17.97
C ASP A 554 -40.93 -22.18 17.57
N ILE A 555 -40.24 -21.54 16.62
CA ILE A 555 -38.85 -21.86 16.24
C ILE A 555 -37.84 -21.05 17.06
N PHE A 556 -38.14 -19.79 17.37
CA PHE A 556 -37.25 -18.90 18.10
C PHE A 556 -37.95 -18.31 19.34
N PRO A 557 -38.14 -19.11 20.41
CA PRO A 557 -38.66 -18.61 21.67
C PRO A 557 -37.57 -17.78 22.38
N SER A 558 -37.49 -16.50 22.03
CA SER A 558 -36.60 -15.43 22.54
C SER A 558 -35.09 -15.66 22.46
#